data_AF-A0A535QTB3-F1
#
_entry.id   AF-A0A535QTB3-F1
#
_cell.length_a   1.000
_cell.length_b   1.000
_cell.length_c   1.000
_cell.angle_alpha   90.00
_cell.angle_beta   90.00
_cell.angle_gamma   90.00
#
_symmetry.space_group_name_H-M   'P 1'
#
loop_
_entity.id
_entity.type
_entity.pdbx_description
1 polymer ?
#
loop_
_entity_poly.entity_id
_entity_poly.type
_entity_poly.pdbx_seq_one_letter_code
_entity_poly.pdbx_strand_id
1 'polypeptide(L)'
;MTIHPAPQATTPEFVPIAPARIEDSGLPVARLADLLLKHIYFKSPLSAKDWAAATCLPYQTVTPAIQSLVEQGWVQTIGRMAGPAMSHDFGESLGYLISDPGRLRARDVLARDHYIGAAPVPFAQYEESVRAQVSQADVTAAWLTRALQHLTLSPDLLVQLGPPVNARAPLFLYGAPGNGKTTIAEACAELLGEPIYIPYAIDIEGQVMRLYDPLHHQRVQRQLPMNFDTRWVCVKRPFVKAGGELTTSQLSPSFDPLMRYYEAPIHLKANGGIFLLDDFGRQDSSPRALLNRLIVALERRIDYLTLAGAGMAVGAPFEAMVVFSTNLEPGSLVDEAFLRRVRYKIHVPDPTPIEFRQIFERACKEFEIVFNETGYNYVLDRYYKPFKRPYRGCQPRDILNQLDEVAYFLGRPSRLDPDLIDLACRSYFVQA
;
A
#
# COMPACT_ATOMS: atom_id res chain seq x y z
N MET A 1 27.86 20.67 -9.16
CA MET A 1 26.73 20.71 -10.11
C MET A 1 25.46 20.90 -9.31
N THR A 2 24.77 22.02 -9.50
CA THR A 2 23.44 22.27 -8.95
C THR A 2 22.47 21.27 -9.56
N ILE A 3 21.97 20.35 -8.75
CA ILE A 3 21.05 19.29 -9.18
C ILE A 3 19.69 19.96 -9.36
N HIS A 4 19.27 20.12 -10.62
CA HIS A 4 17.93 20.57 -10.94
C HIS A 4 16.90 19.55 -10.42
N PRO A 5 15.73 19.98 -9.94
CA PRO A 5 14.62 19.06 -9.67
C PRO A 5 14.31 18.26 -10.94
N ALA A 6 13.68 17.08 -10.79
CA ALA A 6 13.26 16.30 -11.94
C ALA A 6 12.55 17.22 -12.97
N PRO A 7 12.78 17.04 -14.28
CA PRO A 7 11.83 17.58 -15.23
C PRO A 7 10.46 17.07 -14.78
N GLN A 8 9.57 18.00 -14.41
CA GLN A 8 8.19 17.66 -14.08
C GLN A 8 7.70 16.82 -15.25
N ALA A 9 7.31 15.57 -14.98
CA ALA A 9 6.77 14.71 -16.01
C ALA A 9 5.64 15.49 -16.69
N THR A 10 5.81 15.80 -17.97
CA THR A 10 4.85 16.57 -18.79
C THR A 10 3.65 15.71 -19.20
N THR A 11 3.52 14.52 -18.61
CA THR A 11 2.30 13.71 -18.71
C THR A 11 1.22 14.39 -17.86
N PRO A 12 0.00 14.59 -18.39
CA PRO A 12 -1.09 15.12 -17.59
C PRO A 12 -1.27 14.22 -16.36
N GLU A 13 -1.09 14.80 -15.18
CA GLU A 13 -1.33 14.12 -13.91
C GLU A 13 -2.80 13.69 -13.91
N PHE A 14 -3.05 12.38 -13.83
CA PHE A 14 -4.41 11.89 -13.68
C PHE A 14 -4.99 12.43 -12.37
N VAL A 15 -6.06 13.21 -12.47
CA VAL A 15 -6.79 13.73 -11.32
C VAL A 15 -8.27 13.39 -11.51
N PRO A 16 -8.86 12.55 -10.63
CA PRO A 16 -10.29 12.24 -10.67
C PRO A 16 -11.16 13.50 -10.59
N ILE A 17 -12.05 13.67 -11.55
CA ILE A 17 -13.00 14.79 -11.61
C ILE A 17 -14.36 14.33 -11.10
N ALA A 18 -14.93 15.08 -10.17
CA ALA A 18 -16.24 14.80 -9.58
C ALA A 18 -17.32 14.77 -10.69
N PRO A 19 -18.17 13.74 -10.70
CA PRO A 19 -19.22 13.63 -11.72
C PRO A 19 -20.24 14.76 -11.55
N ALA A 20 -20.52 15.50 -12.62
CA ALA A 20 -21.49 16.61 -12.58
C ALA A 20 -22.95 16.10 -12.60
N ARG A 21 -23.19 14.97 -13.29
CA ARG A 21 -24.49 14.30 -13.38
C ARG A 21 -24.40 12.86 -12.92
N ILE A 22 -25.55 12.26 -12.61
CA ILE A 22 -25.59 10.87 -12.14
C ILE A 22 -25.04 9.89 -13.19
N GLU A 23 -25.25 10.16 -14.48
CA GLU A 23 -24.73 9.34 -15.57
C GLU A 23 -23.20 9.35 -15.62
N ASP A 24 -22.59 10.51 -15.30
CA ASP A 24 -21.14 10.68 -15.28
C ASP A 24 -20.50 9.89 -14.10
N SER A 25 -21.28 9.57 -13.07
CA SER A 25 -20.81 8.69 -11.97
C SER A 25 -20.58 7.24 -12.43
N GLY A 26 -21.22 6.86 -13.55
CA GLY A 26 -21.25 5.51 -14.10
C GLY A 26 -22.09 4.51 -13.30
N LEU A 27 -22.86 4.97 -12.31
CA LEU A 27 -23.78 4.15 -11.54
C LEU A 27 -25.24 4.40 -11.96
N PRO A 28 -26.07 3.34 -12.09
CA PRO A 28 -27.52 3.51 -12.29
C PRO A 28 -28.18 4.25 -11.12
N VAL A 29 -29.21 5.05 -11.42
CA VAL A 29 -30.02 5.78 -10.42
C VAL A 29 -30.48 4.87 -9.28
N ALA A 30 -31.01 3.69 -9.61
CA ALA A 30 -31.50 2.72 -8.64
C ALA A 30 -30.40 2.20 -7.69
N ARG A 31 -29.17 2.01 -8.18
CA ARG A 31 -28.03 1.56 -7.38
C ARG A 31 -27.59 2.64 -6.40
N LEU A 32 -27.53 3.89 -6.86
CA LEU A 32 -27.22 5.01 -5.99
C LEU A 32 -28.34 5.26 -4.96
N ALA A 33 -29.61 5.10 -5.36
CA ALA A 33 -30.76 5.18 -4.46
C ALA A 33 -30.71 4.09 -3.38
N ASP A 34 -30.39 2.85 -3.74
CA ASP A 34 -30.21 1.76 -2.77
C ASP A 34 -29.06 2.08 -1.77
N LEU A 35 -27.92 2.62 -2.24
CA LEU A 35 -26.82 3.03 -1.35
C LEU A 35 -27.22 4.18 -0.41
N LEU A 36 -27.88 5.20 -0.95
CA LEU A 36 -28.42 6.32 -0.18
C LEU A 36 -29.42 5.82 0.88
N LEU A 37 -30.32 4.91 0.51
CA LEU A 37 -31.29 4.31 1.42
C LEU A 37 -30.60 3.54 2.57
N LYS A 38 -29.49 2.84 2.29
CA LYS A 38 -28.67 2.21 3.33
C LYS A 38 -28.07 3.24 4.30
N HIS A 39 -27.54 4.35 3.81
CA HIS A 39 -27.00 5.42 4.66
C HIS A 39 -28.07 6.02 5.58
N ILE A 40 -29.22 6.41 5.04
CA ILE A 40 -30.28 7.07 5.82
C ILE A 40 -30.98 6.10 6.79
N TYR A 41 -30.92 4.78 6.55
CA TYR A 41 -31.43 3.77 7.47
C TYR A 41 -30.69 3.77 8.82
N PHE A 42 -29.36 3.90 8.80
CA PHE A 42 -28.54 3.94 10.03
C PHE A 42 -28.38 5.34 10.61
N LYS A 43 -28.48 6.38 9.78
CA LYS A 43 -28.38 7.77 10.20
C LYS A 43 -29.57 8.54 9.64
N SER A 44 -30.59 8.77 10.46
CA SER A 44 -31.78 9.54 10.10
C SER A 44 -32.12 10.52 11.23
N PRO A 45 -32.55 11.76 10.92
CA PRO A 45 -32.64 12.36 9.59
C PRO A 45 -31.26 12.76 9.01
N LEU A 46 -31.20 13.01 7.70
CA LEU A 46 -30.00 13.53 7.00
C LEU A 46 -30.33 14.74 6.14
N SER A 47 -29.41 15.71 6.09
CA SER A 47 -29.49 16.79 5.12
C SER A 47 -29.06 16.27 3.75
N ALA A 48 -29.54 16.86 2.67
CA ALA A 48 -29.11 16.49 1.31
C ALA A 48 -27.59 16.56 1.16
N LYS A 49 -26.97 17.59 1.75
CA LYS A 49 -25.52 17.79 1.78
C LYS A 49 -24.78 16.67 2.51
N ASP A 50 -25.22 16.32 3.72
CA ASP A 50 -24.57 15.25 4.51
C ASP A 50 -24.76 13.88 3.84
N TRP A 51 -25.90 13.68 3.19
CA TRP A 51 -26.21 12.45 2.47
C TRP A 51 -25.32 12.28 1.24
N ALA A 52 -25.14 13.36 0.47
CA ALA A 52 -24.21 13.40 -0.66
C ALA A 52 -22.76 13.15 -0.20
N ALA A 53 -22.32 13.85 0.86
CA ALA A 53 -21.00 13.69 1.46
C ALA A 53 -20.73 12.26 1.95
N ALA A 54 -21.73 11.58 2.53
CA ALA A 54 -21.61 10.18 2.97
C ALA A 54 -21.35 9.19 1.81
N THR A 55 -21.77 9.54 0.59
CA THR A 55 -21.49 8.79 -0.64
C THR A 55 -20.29 9.32 -1.42
N CYS A 56 -19.62 10.36 -0.92
CA CYS A 56 -18.51 11.04 -1.60
C CYS A 56 -18.85 11.56 -3.01
N LEU A 57 -20.11 11.94 -3.24
CA LEU A 57 -20.59 12.49 -4.50
C LEU A 57 -21.12 13.91 -4.30
N PRO A 58 -21.06 14.79 -5.33
CA PRO A 58 -21.73 16.08 -5.28
C PRO A 58 -23.24 15.95 -5.10
N TYR A 59 -23.86 16.93 -4.44
CA TYR A 59 -25.31 16.96 -4.21
C TYR A 59 -26.11 16.87 -5.53
N GLN A 60 -25.69 17.60 -6.57
CA GLN A 60 -26.36 17.58 -7.88
C GLN A 60 -26.36 16.17 -8.50
N THR A 61 -25.29 15.40 -8.31
CA THR A 61 -25.15 14.03 -8.80
C THR A 61 -26.11 13.05 -8.12
N VAL A 62 -26.33 13.20 -6.80
CA VAL A 62 -27.22 12.30 -6.03
C VAL A 62 -28.69 12.72 -6.10
N THR A 63 -28.99 13.94 -6.55
CA THR A 63 -30.35 14.51 -6.57
C THR A 63 -31.39 13.61 -7.27
N PRO A 64 -31.13 13.04 -8.47
CA PRO A 64 -32.09 12.14 -9.12
C PRO A 64 -32.40 10.89 -8.29
N ALA A 65 -31.40 10.34 -7.59
CA ALA A 65 -31.59 9.20 -6.72
C ALA A 65 -32.40 9.56 -5.46
N ILE A 66 -32.15 10.73 -4.87
CA ILE A 66 -32.96 11.25 -3.75
C ILE A 66 -34.43 11.44 -4.18
N GLN A 67 -34.67 12.06 -5.34
CA GLN A 67 -36.01 12.25 -5.89
C GLN A 67 -36.73 10.92 -6.09
N SER A 68 -36.03 9.92 -6.65
CA SER A 68 -36.57 8.56 -6.79
C SER A 68 -36.99 7.93 -5.46
N LEU A 69 -36.23 8.14 -4.37
CA LEU A 69 -36.59 7.64 -3.04
C LEU A 69 -37.83 8.34 -2.46
N VAL A 70 -38.01 9.63 -2.75
CA VAL A 70 -39.17 10.42 -2.32
C VAL A 70 -40.43 10.04 -3.10
N GLU A 71 -40.33 9.92 -4.42
CA GLU A 71 -41.44 9.51 -5.31
C GLU A 71 -41.98 8.12 -4.95
N GLN A 72 -41.09 7.22 -4.54
CA GLN A 72 -41.45 5.87 -4.09
C GLN A 72 -42.00 5.84 -2.65
N GLY A 73 -42.02 6.98 -1.95
CA GLY A 73 -42.52 7.10 -0.58
C GLY A 73 -41.62 6.46 0.48
N TRP A 74 -40.39 6.09 0.13
CA TRP A 74 -39.41 5.49 1.05
C TRP A 74 -38.73 6.55 1.95
N VAL A 75 -38.71 7.79 1.49
CA VAL A 75 -38.14 8.92 2.22
C VAL A 75 -39.09 10.12 2.12
N GLN A 76 -39.18 10.90 3.20
CA GLN A 76 -40.00 12.09 3.28
C GLN A 76 -39.12 13.32 3.49
N THR A 77 -39.48 14.42 2.83
CA THR A 77 -38.87 15.73 3.02
C THR A 77 -39.41 16.39 4.28
N ILE A 78 -38.54 16.76 5.23
CA ILE A 78 -38.93 17.31 6.55
C ILE A 78 -38.62 18.81 6.73
N GLY A 79 -38.38 19.53 5.62
CA GLY A 79 -38.00 20.95 5.64
C GLY A 79 -36.49 21.15 5.89
N ARG A 80 -36.06 22.38 6.18
CA ARG A 80 -34.62 22.66 6.37
C ARG A 80 -34.08 22.06 7.65
N MET A 81 -32.92 21.39 7.56
CA MET A 81 -32.12 21.08 8.74
C MET A 81 -31.05 22.14 8.96
N ALA A 82 -30.79 22.47 10.23
CA ALA A 82 -29.83 23.50 10.60
C ALA A 82 -28.41 23.13 10.12
N GLY A 83 -27.80 24.03 9.35
CA GLY A 83 -26.39 24.01 8.95
C GLY A 83 -25.80 25.42 9.13
N PRO A 84 -24.48 25.62 8.94
CA PRO A 84 -23.87 26.94 9.04
C PRO A 84 -24.64 27.93 8.14
N ALA A 85 -24.90 29.14 8.64
CA ALA A 85 -25.84 30.13 8.10
C ALA A 85 -25.53 30.70 6.69
N MET A 86 -24.77 29.98 5.86
CA MET A 86 -24.17 30.44 4.60
C MET A 86 -24.35 29.44 3.43
N SER A 87 -25.23 28.44 3.51
CA SER A 87 -25.55 27.64 2.31
C SER A 87 -26.48 28.45 1.38
N HIS A 88 -25.92 28.97 0.29
CA HIS A 88 -26.68 29.75 -0.71
C HIS A 88 -27.69 28.91 -1.50
N ASP A 89 -27.52 27.58 -1.56
CA ASP A 89 -28.46 26.67 -2.23
C ASP A 89 -29.49 26.11 -1.24
N PHE A 90 -30.78 26.38 -1.50
CA PHE A 90 -31.90 25.88 -0.69
C PHE A 90 -31.90 24.34 -0.63
N GLY A 91 -31.56 23.68 -1.73
CA GLY A 91 -31.65 22.22 -1.87
C GLY A 91 -30.72 21.46 -0.93
N GLU A 92 -29.47 21.92 -0.77
CA GLU A 92 -28.47 21.28 0.09
C GLU A 92 -28.88 21.20 1.57
N SER A 93 -29.63 22.22 2.03
CA SER A 93 -30.10 22.33 3.41
C SER A 93 -31.36 21.51 3.71
N LEU A 94 -31.96 20.90 2.70
CA LEU A 94 -33.21 20.16 2.85
C LEU A 94 -32.97 18.85 3.61
N GLY A 95 -33.80 18.60 4.61
CA GLY A 95 -33.79 17.42 5.45
C GLY A 95 -34.66 16.31 4.91
N TYR A 96 -34.18 15.09 5.09
CA TYR A 96 -34.86 13.87 4.70
C TYR A 96 -34.97 12.90 5.88
N LEU A 97 -36.13 12.27 6.01
CA LEU A 97 -36.45 11.27 7.02
C LEU A 97 -36.89 9.97 6.35
N ILE A 98 -36.34 8.85 6.78
CA ILE A 98 -36.74 7.54 6.26
C ILE A 98 -38.14 7.16 6.76
N SER A 99 -39.02 6.72 5.85
CA SER A 99 -40.36 6.24 6.18
C SER A 99 -40.35 4.77 6.59
N ASP A 100 -41.45 4.26 7.15
CA ASP A 100 -41.55 2.83 7.50
C ASP A 100 -41.46 1.91 6.27
N PRO A 101 -42.12 2.20 5.12
CA PRO A 101 -41.86 1.50 3.86
C PRO A 101 -40.38 1.57 3.44
N GLY A 102 -39.72 2.71 3.64
CA GLY A 102 -38.30 2.87 3.38
C GLY A 102 -37.41 2.01 4.26
N ARG A 103 -37.73 1.87 5.56
CA ARG A 103 -37.00 0.98 6.48
C ARG A 103 -37.11 -0.48 6.05
N LEU A 104 -38.30 -0.92 5.61
CA LEU A 104 -38.49 -2.28 5.09
C LEU A 104 -37.64 -2.50 3.83
N ARG A 105 -37.72 -1.57 2.87
CA ARG A 105 -36.91 -1.63 1.65
C ARG A 105 -35.40 -1.61 1.94
N ALA A 106 -34.95 -0.80 2.89
CA ALA A 106 -33.55 -0.74 3.29
C ALA A 106 -33.05 -2.09 3.82
N ARG A 107 -33.87 -2.80 4.60
CA ARG A 107 -33.54 -4.15 5.10
C ARG A 107 -33.42 -5.16 3.95
N ASP A 108 -34.28 -5.07 2.93
CA ASP A 108 -34.18 -5.92 1.73
C ASP A 108 -32.91 -5.65 0.93
N VAL A 109 -32.50 -4.38 0.83
CA VAL A 109 -31.25 -3.99 0.16
C VAL A 109 -30.03 -4.46 0.95
N LEU A 110 -30.02 -4.26 2.28
CA LEU A 110 -28.96 -4.75 3.17
C LEU A 110 -28.85 -6.27 3.16
N ALA A 111 -29.96 -6.98 2.97
CA ALA A 111 -29.95 -8.42 2.78
C ALA A 111 -29.24 -8.86 1.47
N ARG A 112 -28.91 -7.96 0.55
CA ARG A 112 -28.10 -8.29 -0.64
C ARG A 112 -26.64 -7.92 -0.44
N ASP A 113 -26.38 -6.74 0.13
CA ASP A 113 -25.04 -6.19 0.34
C ASP A 113 -25.05 -5.15 1.48
N HIS A 114 -24.17 -5.33 2.48
CA HIS A 114 -24.02 -4.43 3.63
C HIS A 114 -22.99 -3.32 3.41
N TYR A 115 -22.48 -3.13 2.19
CA TYR A 115 -21.56 -2.03 1.92
C TYR A 115 -22.22 -0.66 2.15
N ILE A 116 -21.64 0.14 3.04
CA ILE A 116 -22.07 1.50 3.34
C ILE A 116 -20.82 2.37 3.39
N GLY A 117 -20.72 3.31 2.45
CA GLY A 117 -19.55 4.17 2.31
C GLY A 117 -19.65 5.02 1.05
N ALA A 118 -18.48 5.42 0.53
CA ALA A 118 -18.37 6.12 -0.74
C ALA A 118 -19.03 5.31 -1.86
N ALA A 119 -19.71 5.98 -2.80
CA ALA A 119 -20.24 5.32 -3.97
C ALA A 119 -19.11 4.61 -4.72
N PRO A 120 -19.27 3.31 -5.06
CA PRO A 120 -18.21 2.56 -5.72
C PRO A 120 -17.97 3.12 -7.13
N VAL A 121 -16.71 3.12 -7.54
CA VAL A 121 -16.30 3.56 -8.87
C VAL A 121 -16.44 2.39 -9.86
N PRO A 122 -17.05 2.57 -11.04
CA PRO A 122 -17.13 1.50 -12.04
C PRO A 122 -15.76 0.91 -12.38
N PHE A 123 -15.69 -0.41 -12.53
CA PHE A 123 -14.43 -1.11 -12.79
C PHE A 123 -13.63 -0.54 -13.96
N ALA A 124 -14.30 -0.19 -15.07
CA ALA A 124 -13.67 0.40 -16.24
C ALA A 124 -12.96 1.74 -15.93
N GLN A 125 -13.55 2.59 -15.07
CA GLN A 125 -12.93 3.84 -14.62
C GLN A 125 -11.70 3.55 -13.74
N TYR A 126 -11.75 2.51 -12.91
CA TYR A 126 -10.58 2.06 -12.16
C TYR A 126 -9.46 1.58 -13.10
N GLU A 127 -9.77 0.76 -14.11
CA GLU A 127 -8.77 0.32 -15.08
C GLU A 127 -8.08 1.48 -15.80
N GLU A 128 -8.86 2.46 -16.27
CA GLU A 128 -8.34 3.66 -16.91
C GLU A 128 -7.43 4.44 -15.94
N SER A 129 -7.85 4.62 -14.70
CA SER A 129 -7.06 5.32 -13.68
C SER A 129 -5.71 4.64 -13.41
N VAL A 130 -5.67 3.30 -13.37
CA VAL A 130 -4.42 2.58 -13.14
C VAL A 130 -3.48 2.81 -14.33
N ARG A 131 -3.98 2.64 -15.56
CA ARG A 131 -3.17 2.85 -16.78
C ARG A 131 -2.65 4.29 -16.89
N ALA A 132 -3.47 5.29 -16.54
CA ALA A 132 -3.07 6.70 -16.59
C ALA A 132 -2.02 7.09 -15.53
N GLN A 133 -2.03 6.42 -14.38
CA GLN A 133 -1.14 6.73 -13.24
C GLN A 133 0.14 5.91 -13.21
N VAL A 134 0.22 4.87 -14.03
CA VAL A 134 1.41 4.05 -14.25
C VAL A 134 2.25 4.76 -15.32
N SER A 135 2.72 5.97 -14.97
CA SER A 135 3.71 6.70 -15.78
C SER A 135 5.06 5.98 -15.76
N GLN A 136 5.83 6.09 -16.84
CA GLN A 136 7.25 5.75 -16.86
C GLN A 136 8.00 6.85 -16.11
N ALA A 137 8.15 6.69 -14.79
CA ALA A 137 9.09 7.53 -14.06
C ALA A 137 10.49 7.18 -14.58
N ASP A 138 11.22 8.17 -15.11
CA ASP A 138 12.62 8.01 -15.50
C ASP A 138 13.47 7.91 -14.23
N VAL A 139 13.58 6.70 -13.69
CA VAL A 139 14.42 6.41 -12.54
C VAL A 139 15.88 6.48 -12.97
N THR A 140 16.52 7.61 -12.67
CA THR A 140 17.95 7.81 -12.94
C THR A 140 18.82 7.26 -11.81
N ALA A 141 20.08 6.94 -12.10
CA ALA A 141 21.05 6.50 -11.11
C ALA A 141 21.24 7.52 -9.96
N ALA A 142 21.16 8.82 -10.26
CA ALA A 142 21.27 9.88 -9.26
C ALA A 142 20.09 9.86 -8.27
N TRP A 143 18.88 9.63 -8.77
CA TRP A 143 17.68 9.52 -7.94
C TRP A 143 17.71 8.26 -7.08
N LEU A 144 18.09 7.12 -7.67
CA LEU A 144 18.26 5.87 -6.95
C LEU A 144 19.28 5.99 -5.81
N THR A 145 20.44 6.60 -6.09
CA THR A 145 21.49 6.86 -5.09
C THR A 145 20.97 7.75 -3.96
N ARG A 146 20.19 8.78 -4.30
CA ARG A 146 19.60 9.69 -3.30
C ARG A 146 18.56 8.98 -2.42
N ALA A 147 17.65 8.20 -3.00
CA ALA A 147 16.65 7.47 -2.22
C ALA A 147 17.30 6.44 -1.29
N LEU A 148 18.35 5.76 -1.76
CA LEU A 148 19.08 4.75 -1.00
C LEU A 148 20.22 5.32 -0.14
N GLN A 149 20.40 6.64 -0.05
CA GLN A 149 21.52 7.25 0.69
C GLN A 149 21.55 6.89 2.18
N HIS A 150 20.37 6.57 2.74
CA HIS A 150 20.19 6.13 4.12
C HIS A 150 20.58 4.66 4.34
N LEU A 151 20.86 3.91 3.26
CA LEU A 151 21.47 2.60 3.28
C LEU A 151 22.94 2.69 2.86
N THR A 152 23.77 1.79 3.40
CA THR A 152 25.16 1.63 2.97
C THR A 152 25.19 0.47 1.98
N LEU A 153 25.14 0.79 0.69
CA LEU A 153 25.12 -0.19 -0.40
C LEU A 153 26.34 0.00 -1.30
N SER A 154 26.83 -1.09 -1.87
CA SER A 154 27.92 -1.01 -2.84
C SER A 154 27.46 -0.30 -4.13
N PRO A 155 28.36 0.42 -4.82
CA PRO A 155 28.04 1.07 -6.10
C PRO A 155 27.50 0.09 -7.15
N ASP A 156 28.04 -1.13 -7.18
CA ASP A 156 27.60 -2.18 -8.10
C ASP A 156 26.16 -2.61 -7.84
N LEU A 157 25.76 -2.72 -6.57
CA LEU A 157 24.38 -3.06 -6.19
C LEU A 157 23.40 -1.97 -6.64
N LEU A 158 23.77 -0.70 -6.50
CA LEU A 158 22.96 0.42 -7.02
C LEU A 158 22.79 0.33 -8.54
N VAL A 159 23.85 0.02 -9.28
CA VAL A 159 23.79 -0.14 -10.75
C VAL A 159 22.88 -1.31 -11.14
N GLN A 160 22.90 -2.42 -10.38
CA GLN A 160 22.03 -3.57 -10.63
C GLN A 160 20.55 -3.29 -10.34
N LEU A 161 20.24 -2.45 -9.34
CA LEU A 161 18.88 -2.09 -8.95
C LEU A 161 18.22 -1.11 -9.92
N GLY A 162 18.98 -0.24 -10.59
CA GLY A 162 18.43 0.79 -11.49
C GLY A 162 17.50 0.26 -12.58
N PRO A 163 17.97 -0.66 -13.47
CA PRO A 163 17.16 -1.16 -14.57
C PRO A 163 15.81 -1.78 -14.17
N PRO A 164 15.72 -2.69 -13.17
CA PRO A 164 14.42 -3.26 -12.80
C PRO A 164 13.49 -2.26 -12.13
N VAL A 165 13.99 -1.32 -11.34
CA VAL A 165 13.15 -0.28 -10.71
C VAL A 165 12.58 0.65 -11.79
N ASN A 166 13.41 1.09 -12.73
CA ASN A 166 12.99 1.92 -13.87
C ASN A 166 11.94 1.20 -14.74
N ALA A 167 12.17 -0.07 -15.06
CA ALA A 167 11.25 -0.86 -15.88
C ALA A 167 10.03 -1.41 -15.09
N ARG A 168 9.94 -1.16 -13.79
CA ARG A 168 9.00 -1.80 -12.85
C ARG A 168 8.93 -3.31 -13.04
N ALA A 169 10.08 -3.92 -13.31
CA ALA A 169 10.20 -5.32 -13.64
C ALA A 169 10.24 -6.18 -12.37
N PRO A 170 9.63 -7.38 -12.37
CA PRO A 170 9.75 -8.30 -11.26
C PRO A 170 11.22 -8.66 -11.00
N LEU A 171 11.61 -8.70 -9.73
CA LEU A 171 12.99 -9.02 -9.34
C LEU A 171 13.08 -9.88 -8.08
N PHE A 172 14.15 -10.67 -7.97
CA PHE A 172 14.58 -11.30 -6.74
C PHE A 172 15.65 -10.45 -6.03
N LEU A 173 15.44 -10.17 -4.74
CA LEU A 173 16.49 -9.79 -3.80
C LEU A 173 16.84 -11.03 -2.98
N TYR A 174 18.06 -11.53 -3.11
CA TYR A 174 18.50 -12.71 -2.37
C TYR A 174 19.82 -12.47 -1.67
N GLY A 175 20.03 -13.15 -0.56
CA GLY A 175 21.21 -12.99 0.27
C GLY A 175 20.86 -13.22 1.73
N ALA A 176 21.86 -13.17 2.60
CA ALA A 176 21.66 -13.48 4.00
C ALA A 176 20.61 -12.58 4.70
N PRO A 177 19.96 -13.07 5.77
CA PRO A 177 19.06 -12.26 6.57
C PRO A 177 19.82 -11.09 7.21
N GLY A 178 19.13 -9.96 7.38
CA GLY A 178 19.70 -8.78 8.04
C GLY A 178 20.48 -7.82 7.15
N ASN A 179 20.62 -8.07 5.83
CA ASN A 179 21.32 -7.16 4.91
C ASN A 179 20.41 -6.11 4.23
N GLY A 180 19.20 -5.89 4.76
CA GLY A 180 18.35 -4.78 4.32
C GLY A 180 17.55 -5.00 3.03
N LYS A 181 17.30 -6.25 2.61
CA LYS A 181 16.48 -6.56 1.40
C LYS A 181 15.12 -5.85 1.41
N THR A 182 14.39 -5.95 2.52
CA THR A 182 13.09 -5.29 2.73
C THR A 182 13.23 -3.77 2.63
N THR A 183 14.25 -3.18 3.25
CA THR A 183 14.49 -1.73 3.25
C THR A 183 14.88 -1.22 1.85
N ILE A 184 15.63 -1.99 1.07
CA ILE A 184 15.91 -1.70 -0.34
C ILE A 184 14.59 -1.66 -1.12
N ALA A 185 13.71 -2.65 -0.94
CA ALA A 185 12.42 -2.69 -1.61
C ALA A 185 11.53 -1.50 -1.20
N GLU A 186 11.47 -1.14 0.07
CA GLU A 186 10.73 0.03 0.58
C GLU A 186 11.22 1.34 -0.03
N ALA A 187 12.54 1.56 -0.03
CA ALA A 187 13.15 2.75 -0.63
C ALA A 187 12.90 2.85 -2.14
N CYS A 188 12.80 1.70 -2.84
CA CYS A 188 12.43 1.68 -4.25
C CYS A 188 10.98 2.11 -4.49
N ALA A 189 10.07 2.00 -3.52
CA ALA A 189 8.67 2.42 -3.69
C ALA A 189 8.56 3.93 -3.88
N GLU A 190 9.38 4.70 -3.16
CA GLU A 190 9.45 6.16 -3.29
C GLU A 190 9.97 6.62 -4.65
N LEU A 191 10.73 5.77 -5.35
CA LEU A 191 11.27 6.05 -6.68
C LEU A 191 10.25 5.81 -7.80
N LEU A 192 9.12 5.16 -7.53
CA LEU A 192 8.13 4.84 -8.55
C LEU A 192 7.31 6.06 -9.01
N GLY A 193 7.52 7.22 -8.39
CA GLY A 193 6.97 8.51 -8.81
C GLY A 193 6.01 9.11 -7.78
N GLU A 194 5.25 10.10 -8.24
CA GLU A 194 4.31 10.85 -7.40
C GLU A 194 3.20 9.97 -6.79
N PRO A 195 2.55 10.45 -5.70
CA PRO A 195 1.34 9.86 -5.14
C PRO A 195 0.27 9.55 -6.21
N ILE A 196 -0.53 8.53 -5.96
CA ILE A 196 -1.60 8.08 -6.86
C ILE A 196 -2.97 8.20 -6.20
N TYR A 197 -4.02 8.18 -7.00
CA TYR A 197 -5.42 8.16 -6.62
C TYR A 197 -5.97 6.74 -6.76
N ILE A 198 -6.56 6.24 -5.67
CA ILE A 198 -7.27 4.96 -5.65
C ILE A 198 -8.69 5.16 -5.12
N PRO A 199 -9.70 4.46 -5.66
CA PRO A 199 -11.06 4.56 -5.15
C PRO A 199 -11.21 3.83 -3.81
N TYR A 200 -12.18 4.26 -3.00
CA TYR A 200 -12.56 3.53 -1.79
C TYR A 200 -13.01 2.10 -2.09
N ALA A 201 -13.86 1.97 -3.10
CA ALA A 201 -14.40 0.72 -3.59
C ALA A 201 -14.67 0.81 -5.10
N ILE A 202 -14.71 -0.34 -5.74
CA ILE A 202 -15.02 -0.51 -7.17
C ILE A 202 -16.31 -1.33 -7.34
N ASP A 203 -17.08 -1.03 -8.38
CA ASP A 203 -18.26 -1.80 -8.80
C ASP A 203 -17.88 -2.66 -10.00
N ILE A 204 -17.99 -3.98 -9.83
CA ILE A 204 -17.73 -4.99 -10.86
C ILE A 204 -19.05 -5.69 -11.14
N GLU A 205 -19.76 -5.26 -12.19
CA GLU A 205 -21.06 -5.83 -12.60
C GLU A 205 -22.06 -5.91 -11.42
N GLY A 206 -22.12 -4.85 -10.61
CA GLY A 206 -23.00 -4.77 -9.44
C GLY A 206 -22.44 -5.40 -8.15
N GLN A 207 -21.29 -6.08 -8.19
CA GLN A 207 -20.57 -6.53 -7.01
C GLN A 207 -19.64 -5.42 -6.51
N VAL A 208 -19.79 -5.04 -5.24
CA VAL A 208 -18.88 -4.07 -4.63
C VAL A 208 -17.62 -4.79 -4.16
N MET A 209 -16.46 -4.24 -4.51
CA MET A 209 -15.17 -4.66 -3.98
C MET A 209 -14.44 -3.48 -3.33
N ARG A 210 -14.12 -3.59 -2.05
CA ARG A 210 -13.32 -2.59 -1.34
C ARG A 210 -11.87 -2.67 -1.77
N LEU A 211 -11.28 -1.51 -2.06
CA LEU A 211 -9.90 -1.41 -2.54
C LEU A 211 -9.04 -0.59 -1.57
N TYR A 212 -9.51 0.60 -1.19
CA TYR A 212 -8.80 1.40 -0.20
C TYR A 212 -8.78 0.69 1.16
N ASP A 213 -7.57 0.59 1.70
CA ASP A 213 -7.28 -0.08 2.95
C ASP A 213 -6.21 0.73 3.70
N PRO A 214 -6.52 1.32 4.87
CA PRO A 214 -5.57 2.14 5.61
C PRO A 214 -4.36 1.35 6.13
N LEU A 215 -4.41 0.02 6.16
CA LEU A 215 -3.25 -0.82 6.50
C LEU A 215 -2.18 -0.82 5.40
N HIS A 216 -2.60 -0.59 4.15
CA HIS A 216 -1.73 -0.66 2.98
C HIS A 216 -1.58 0.69 2.27
N HIS A 217 -2.48 1.64 2.54
CA HIS A 217 -2.57 2.90 1.81
C HIS A 217 -2.46 4.10 2.73
N GLN A 218 -1.28 4.72 2.72
CA GLN A 218 -1.01 5.95 3.43
C GLN A 218 -1.56 7.15 2.64
N ARG A 219 -2.54 7.85 3.21
CA ARG A 219 -3.10 9.07 2.61
C ARG A 219 -2.08 10.19 2.55
N VAL A 220 -2.14 10.97 1.48
CA VAL A 220 -1.36 12.21 1.33
C VAL A 220 -2.30 13.40 1.50
N GLN A 221 -1.96 14.29 2.44
CA GLN A 221 -2.63 15.57 2.56
C GLN A 221 -2.04 16.52 1.51
N ARG A 222 -2.83 16.83 0.48
CA ARG A 222 -2.50 17.84 -0.54
C ARG A 222 -3.73 18.71 -0.81
N GLN A 223 -3.52 19.93 -1.27
CA GLN A 223 -4.62 20.73 -1.81
C GLN A 223 -5.13 20.05 -3.09
N LEU A 224 -6.39 19.63 -3.04
CA LEU A 224 -7.09 19.02 -4.16
C LEU A 224 -7.93 20.10 -4.87
N PRO A 225 -8.11 20.00 -6.19
CA PRO A 225 -8.94 20.96 -6.91
C PRO A 225 -10.40 20.88 -6.43
N MET A 226 -11.13 21.98 -6.56
CA MET A 226 -12.52 22.07 -6.08
C MET A 226 -13.46 21.02 -6.72
N ASN A 227 -13.15 20.59 -7.93
CA ASN A 227 -13.90 19.57 -8.67
C ASN A 227 -13.31 18.16 -8.50
N PHE A 228 -12.55 17.88 -7.45
CA PHE A 228 -11.99 16.55 -7.19
C PHE A 228 -13.08 15.53 -6.83
N ASP A 229 -13.03 14.34 -7.43
CA ASP A 229 -13.93 13.23 -7.07
C ASP A 229 -13.52 12.60 -5.74
N THR A 230 -14.28 12.90 -4.68
CA THR A 230 -14.00 12.40 -3.32
C THR A 230 -14.24 10.90 -3.13
N ARG A 231 -14.74 10.16 -4.14
CA ARG A 231 -14.73 8.68 -4.13
C ARG A 231 -13.31 8.12 -4.20
N TRP A 232 -12.34 8.96 -4.57
CA TRP A 232 -10.93 8.64 -4.68
C TRP A 232 -10.13 9.21 -3.53
N VAL A 233 -9.01 8.56 -3.22
CA VAL A 233 -8.10 8.94 -2.15
C VAL A 233 -6.70 9.08 -2.74
N CYS A 234 -6.07 10.22 -2.54
CA CYS A 234 -4.66 10.42 -2.86
C CYS A 234 -3.80 9.70 -1.81
N VAL A 235 -2.99 8.75 -2.25
CA VAL A 235 -2.15 7.89 -1.41
C VAL A 235 -0.72 7.89 -1.93
N LYS A 236 0.25 7.69 -1.04
CA LYS A 236 1.61 7.37 -1.48
C LYS A 236 1.56 6.11 -2.35
N ARG A 237 2.54 5.96 -3.25
CA ARG A 237 2.74 4.72 -4.02
C ARG A 237 2.64 3.52 -3.06
N PRO A 238 1.70 2.58 -3.26
CA PRO A 238 1.46 1.51 -2.30
C PRO A 238 2.72 0.68 -2.08
N PHE A 239 3.00 0.33 -0.82
CA PHE A 239 4.00 -0.67 -0.49
C PHE A 239 3.30 -1.76 0.31
N VAL A 240 2.96 -2.86 -0.37
CA VAL A 240 2.23 -3.98 0.22
C VAL A 240 3.21 -5.13 0.45
N LYS A 241 3.41 -5.48 1.72
CA LYS A 241 4.26 -6.58 2.15
C LYS A 241 3.41 -7.79 2.49
N ALA A 242 3.85 -8.97 2.04
CA ALA A 242 3.32 -10.27 2.44
C ALA A 242 4.47 -11.15 2.93
N GLY A 243 4.33 -11.72 4.13
CA GLY A 243 5.36 -12.55 4.78
C GLY A 243 5.14 -14.06 4.59
N GLY A 244 5.54 -14.83 5.61
CA GLY A 244 5.42 -16.29 5.65
C GLY A 244 3.98 -16.80 5.72
N GLU A 245 3.07 -15.97 6.22
CA GLU A 245 1.63 -16.21 6.33
C GLU A 245 0.87 -16.11 5.00
N LEU A 246 1.58 -15.76 3.91
CA LEU A 246 0.94 -15.61 2.61
C LEU A 246 0.38 -16.95 2.11
N THR A 247 -0.93 -16.96 1.88
CA THR A 247 -1.62 -18.07 1.21
C THR A 247 -2.06 -17.67 -0.20
N THR A 248 -2.24 -18.66 -1.08
CA THR A 248 -2.81 -18.42 -2.43
C THR A 248 -4.20 -17.80 -2.37
N SER A 249 -4.96 -18.01 -1.29
CA SER A 249 -6.29 -17.42 -1.11
C SER A 249 -6.27 -15.90 -0.98
N GLN A 250 -5.21 -15.31 -0.41
CA GLN A 250 -5.03 -13.87 -0.31
C GLN A 250 -4.70 -13.20 -1.66
N LEU A 251 -4.33 -14.02 -2.66
CA LEU A 251 -4.18 -13.61 -4.06
C LEU A 251 -5.50 -13.73 -4.84
N SER A 252 -6.63 -13.95 -4.18
CA SER A 252 -7.96 -13.97 -4.79
C SER A 252 -8.88 -13.01 -4.05
N PRO A 253 -9.89 -12.42 -4.72
CA PRO A 253 -10.91 -11.63 -4.04
C PRO A 253 -11.56 -12.42 -2.90
N SER A 254 -11.57 -11.85 -1.70
CA SER A 254 -12.22 -12.48 -0.55
C SER A 254 -13.65 -11.98 -0.45
N PHE A 255 -14.62 -12.88 -0.40
CA PHE A 255 -16.03 -12.53 -0.16
C PHE A 255 -16.34 -12.68 1.32
N ASP A 256 -16.79 -11.61 1.97
CA ASP A 256 -17.27 -11.69 3.35
C ASP A 256 -18.76 -12.11 3.33
N PRO A 257 -19.14 -13.29 3.84
CA PRO A 257 -20.54 -13.76 3.79
C PRO A 257 -21.47 -12.99 4.74
N LEU A 258 -20.93 -12.34 5.78
CA LEU A 258 -21.69 -11.50 6.69
C LEU A 258 -21.95 -10.13 6.04
N MET A 259 -20.89 -9.51 5.52
CA MET A 259 -20.98 -8.18 4.92
C MET A 259 -21.52 -8.20 3.48
N ARG A 260 -21.36 -9.32 2.76
CA ARG A 260 -21.85 -9.58 1.40
C ARG A 260 -21.26 -8.66 0.31
N TYR A 261 -20.01 -8.27 0.50
CA TYR A 261 -19.19 -7.62 -0.52
C TYR A 261 -17.79 -8.25 -0.57
N TYR A 262 -17.03 -7.90 -1.60
CA TYR A 262 -15.67 -8.38 -1.80
C TYR A 262 -14.63 -7.44 -1.19
N GLU A 263 -13.53 -8.02 -0.73
CA GLU A 263 -12.29 -7.33 -0.44
C GLU A 263 -11.28 -7.61 -1.57
N ALA A 264 -10.61 -6.57 -2.04
CA ALA A 264 -9.58 -6.69 -3.05
C ALA A 264 -8.40 -7.54 -2.53
N PRO A 265 -7.82 -8.42 -3.37
CA PRO A 265 -6.63 -9.16 -3.00
C PRO A 265 -5.42 -8.23 -2.85
N ILE A 266 -4.44 -8.66 -2.07
CA ILE A 266 -3.32 -7.83 -1.64
C ILE A 266 -2.47 -7.27 -2.80
N HIS A 267 -2.31 -8.03 -3.89
CA HIS A 267 -1.55 -7.57 -5.05
C HIS A 267 -2.30 -6.51 -5.86
N LEU A 268 -3.65 -6.52 -5.84
CA LEU A 268 -4.45 -5.47 -6.46
C LEU A 268 -4.37 -4.17 -5.65
N LYS A 269 -4.32 -4.27 -4.32
CA LYS A 269 -4.04 -3.14 -3.41
C LYS A 269 -2.62 -2.56 -3.64
N ALA A 270 -1.69 -3.35 -4.18
CA ALA A 270 -0.34 -2.89 -4.49
C ALA A 270 -0.20 -2.16 -5.84
N ASN A 271 -1.27 -2.05 -6.63
CA ASN A 271 -1.20 -1.49 -7.98
C ASN A 271 -0.61 -0.07 -8.01
N GLY A 272 0.27 0.16 -8.98
CA GLY A 272 1.00 1.42 -9.12
C GLY A 272 2.17 1.57 -8.13
N GLY A 273 2.39 0.62 -7.22
CA GLY A 273 3.47 0.63 -6.24
C GLY A 273 4.28 -0.67 -6.26
N ILE A 274 4.68 -1.15 -5.07
CA ILE A 274 5.45 -2.37 -4.87
C ILE A 274 4.62 -3.42 -4.12
N PHE A 275 4.69 -4.65 -4.62
CA PHE A 275 4.23 -5.85 -3.93
C PHE A 275 5.45 -6.69 -3.50
N LEU A 276 5.79 -6.65 -2.21
CA LEU A 276 6.91 -7.38 -1.63
C LEU A 276 6.44 -8.74 -1.08
N LEU A 277 7.02 -9.81 -1.61
CA LEU A 277 6.94 -11.16 -1.08
C LEU A 277 8.20 -11.40 -0.24
N ASP A 278 8.10 -11.19 1.07
CA ASP A 278 9.22 -11.33 2.01
C ASP A 278 9.39 -12.77 2.49
N ASP A 279 10.63 -13.15 2.82
CA ASP A 279 11.00 -14.52 3.16
C ASP A 279 10.46 -15.58 2.17
N PHE A 280 10.49 -15.26 0.89
CA PHE A 280 10.02 -16.13 -0.19
C PHE A 280 10.72 -17.50 -0.18
N GLY A 281 9.91 -18.55 -0.16
CA GLY A 281 10.34 -19.94 0.05
C GLY A 281 10.13 -20.47 1.47
N ARG A 282 9.66 -19.63 2.41
CA ARG A 282 9.33 -20.02 3.80
C ARG A 282 7.84 -19.91 4.11
N GLN A 283 6.99 -19.75 3.09
CA GLN A 283 5.54 -19.67 3.22
C GLN A 283 4.91 -21.05 3.43
N ASP A 284 3.71 -21.06 4.01
CA ASP A 284 2.85 -22.26 4.05
C ASP A 284 2.53 -22.77 2.64
N SER A 285 2.30 -21.84 1.70
CA SER A 285 2.15 -22.16 0.28
C SER A 285 3.51 -22.37 -0.37
N SER A 286 3.65 -23.42 -1.19
CA SER A 286 4.91 -23.62 -1.90
C SER A 286 5.25 -22.43 -2.81
N PRO A 287 6.54 -22.02 -2.91
CA PRO A 287 6.94 -20.94 -3.80
C PRO A 287 6.50 -21.17 -5.26
N ARG A 288 6.47 -22.43 -5.70
CA ARG A 288 5.94 -22.82 -7.02
C ARG A 288 4.45 -22.51 -7.17
N ALA A 289 3.62 -22.74 -6.16
CA ALA A 289 2.19 -22.44 -6.20
C ALA A 289 1.94 -20.93 -6.26
N LEU A 290 2.65 -20.14 -5.46
CA LEU A 290 2.57 -18.67 -5.48
C LEU A 290 3.00 -18.11 -6.84
N LEU A 291 4.11 -18.60 -7.39
CA LEU A 291 4.58 -18.18 -8.71
C LEU A 291 3.61 -18.59 -9.82
N ASN A 292 3.07 -19.81 -9.80
CA ASN A 292 2.06 -20.25 -10.76
C ASN A 292 0.82 -19.34 -10.76
N ARG A 293 0.39 -18.89 -9.58
CA ARG A 293 -0.75 -17.97 -9.45
C ARG A 293 -0.44 -16.60 -10.07
N LEU A 294 0.80 -16.11 -9.94
CA LEU A 294 1.19 -14.78 -10.40
C LEU A 294 1.75 -14.76 -11.83
N ILE A 295 2.13 -15.90 -12.41
CA ILE A 295 2.91 -15.98 -13.65
C ILE A 295 2.27 -15.22 -14.81
N VAL A 296 0.96 -15.41 -14.99
CA VAL A 296 0.19 -14.76 -16.05
C VAL A 296 0.12 -13.26 -15.82
N ALA A 297 -0.05 -12.85 -14.56
CA ALA A 297 -0.11 -11.45 -14.18
C ALA A 297 1.24 -10.74 -14.38
N LEU A 298 2.34 -11.40 -14.04
CA LEU A 298 3.70 -10.91 -14.26
C LEU A 298 4.05 -10.77 -15.75
N GLU A 299 3.56 -11.68 -16.60
CA GLU A 299 3.84 -11.65 -18.05
C GLU A 299 2.95 -10.67 -18.81
N ARG A 300 1.65 -10.67 -18.51
CA ARG A 300 0.63 -9.95 -19.28
C ARG A 300 0.22 -8.61 -18.67
N ARG A 301 0.69 -8.28 -17.46
CA ARG A 301 0.23 -7.13 -16.66
C ARG A 301 -1.30 -7.16 -16.42
N ILE A 302 -1.90 -8.35 -16.42
CA ILE A 302 -3.32 -8.57 -16.20
C ILE A 302 -3.49 -9.77 -15.27
N ASP A 303 -4.23 -9.59 -14.18
CA ASP A 303 -4.68 -10.66 -13.31
C ASP A 303 -6.16 -10.96 -13.52
N TYR A 304 -6.55 -12.23 -13.52
CA TYR A 304 -7.95 -12.63 -13.65
C TYR A 304 -8.55 -12.87 -12.26
N LEU A 305 -9.42 -11.95 -11.84
CA LEU A 305 -10.10 -11.99 -10.54
C LEU A 305 -11.40 -12.79 -10.67
N THR A 306 -11.50 -13.91 -9.97
CA THR A 306 -12.73 -14.71 -9.90
C THR A 306 -13.59 -14.26 -8.72
N LEU A 307 -14.80 -13.78 -9.00
CA LEU A 307 -15.80 -13.45 -7.99
C LEU A 307 -16.73 -14.66 -7.83
N ALA A 308 -16.31 -15.62 -7.01
CA ALA A 308 -16.94 -16.94 -6.92
C ALA A 308 -18.46 -16.88 -6.63
N GLY A 309 -18.88 -16.05 -5.67
CA GLY A 309 -20.29 -15.84 -5.34
C GLY A 309 -21.16 -15.26 -6.47
N ALA A 310 -20.56 -14.57 -7.44
CA ALA A 310 -21.24 -14.04 -8.62
C ALA A 310 -21.04 -14.91 -9.88
N GLY A 311 -20.23 -15.97 -9.80
CA GLY A 311 -19.96 -16.87 -10.93
C GLY A 311 -19.25 -16.19 -12.12
N MET A 312 -18.53 -15.09 -11.87
CA MET A 312 -17.87 -14.29 -12.92
C MET A 312 -16.37 -14.15 -12.70
N ALA A 313 -15.67 -13.83 -13.77
CA ALA A 313 -14.25 -13.47 -13.74
C ALA A 313 -14.02 -12.20 -14.56
N VAL A 314 -13.14 -11.34 -14.07
CA VAL A 314 -12.77 -10.08 -14.73
C VAL A 314 -11.25 -9.96 -14.81
N GLY A 315 -10.74 -9.42 -15.92
CA GLY A 315 -9.33 -9.08 -16.05
C GLY A 315 -9.05 -7.73 -15.39
N ALA A 316 -8.22 -7.70 -14.36
CA ALA A 316 -7.78 -6.50 -13.68
C ALA A 316 -6.33 -6.15 -14.03
N PRO A 317 -5.98 -4.86 -14.12
CA PRO A 317 -4.59 -4.45 -14.34
C PRO A 317 -3.71 -4.94 -13.20
N PHE A 318 -2.52 -5.41 -13.55
CA PHE A 318 -1.48 -5.84 -12.62
C PHE A 318 -0.24 -4.97 -12.85
N GLU A 319 -0.22 -3.83 -12.17
CA GLU A 319 0.80 -2.78 -12.35
C GLU A 319 1.65 -2.58 -11.09
N ALA A 320 1.53 -3.48 -10.11
CA ALA A 320 2.46 -3.58 -9.00
C ALA A 320 3.82 -4.12 -9.49
N MET A 321 4.90 -3.48 -9.05
CA MET A 321 6.25 -4.04 -9.19
C MET A 321 6.43 -5.13 -8.13
N VAL A 322 6.63 -6.37 -8.56
CA VAL A 322 6.77 -7.51 -7.63
C VAL A 322 8.23 -7.71 -7.23
N VAL A 323 8.49 -7.71 -5.93
CA VAL A 323 9.81 -7.97 -5.36
C VAL A 323 9.74 -9.25 -4.55
N PHE A 324 10.56 -10.24 -4.91
CA PHE A 324 10.72 -11.48 -4.14
C PHE A 324 11.97 -11.35 -3.27
N SER A 325 11.80 -11.23 -1.96
CA SER A 325 12.91 -11.20 -0.99
C SER A 325 13.10 -12.59 -0.40
N THR A 326 14.30 -13.14 -0.43
CA THR A 326 14.59 -14.49 0.09
C THR A 326 15.98 -14.61 0.70
N ASN A 327 16.12 -15.54 1.64
CA ASN A 327 17.42 -15.95 2.20
C ASN A 327 18.02 -17.14 1.45
N LEU A 328 17.28 -17.73 0.50
CA LEU A 328 17.68 -18.88 -0.29
C LEU A 328 18.17 -18.43 -1.67
N GLU A 329 19.04 -19.22 -2.29
CA GLU A 329 19.41 -18.96 -3.68
C GLU A 329 18.20 -19.20 -4.61
N PRO A 330 17.93 -18.31 -5.59
CA PRO A 330 16.80 -18.46 -6.51
C PRO A 330 16.73 -19.82 -7.21
N GLY A 331 17.89 -20.42 -7.54
CA GLY A 331 17.98 -21.76 -8.14
C GLY A 331 17.44 -22.90 -7.27
N SER A 332 17.38 -22.71 -5.95
CA SER A 332 16.85 -23.70 -5.02
C SER A 332 15.33 -23.59 -4.80
N LEU A 333 14.72 -22.47 -5.20
CA LEU A 333 13.31 -22.17 -4.95
C LEU A 333 12.40 -22.72 -6.05
N VAL A 334 12.81 -22.61 -7.31
CA VAL A 334 12.03 -22.98 -8.49
C VAL A 334 12.91 -23.39 -9.66
N ASP A 335 12.32 -24.05 -10.66
CA ASP A 335 13.02 -24.46 -11.87
C ASP A 335 13.46 -23.28 -12.76
N GLU A 336 14.31 -23.59 -13.73
CA GLU A 336 14.86 -22.63 -14.67
C GLU A 336 13.78 -21.92 -15.50
N ALA A 337 12.67 -22.59 -15.82
CA ALA A 337 11.58 -22.02 -16.60
C ALA A 337 10.84 -20.91 -15.84
N PHE A 338 10.73 -21.00 -14.51
CA PHE A 338 10.23 -19.89 -13.68
C PHE A 338 11.24 -18.77 -13.55
N LEU A 339 12.51 -19.09 -13.32
CA LEU A 339 13.55 -18.07 -13.19
C LEU A 339 13.68 -17.22 -14.46
N ARG A 340 13.40 -17.76 -15.65
CA ARG A 340 13.37 -16.98 -16.90
C ARG A 340 12.32 -15.86 -16.90
N ARG A 341 11.25 -15.98 -16.12
CA ARG A 341 10.14 -15.01 -16.07
C ARG A 341 10.39 -13.86 -15.11
N VAL A 342 11.13 -14.11 -14.04
CA VAL A 342 11.65 -13.05 -13.15
C VAL A 342 13.06 -12.71 -13.58
N ARG A 343 13.20 -11.79 -14.55
CA ARG A 343 14.48 -11.55 -15.24
C ARG A 343 15.63 -11.18 -14.31
N TYR A 344 15.36 -10.34 -13.31
CA TYR A 344 16.38 -9.79 -12.43
C TYR A 344 16.54 -10.63 -11.15
N LYS A 345 17.78 -11.00 -10.83
CA LYS A 345 18.16 -11.64 -9.56
C LYS A 345 19.36 -10.88 -9.03
N ILE A 346 19.14 -10.14 -7.95
CA ILE A 346 20.14 -9.24 -7.38
C ILE A 346 20.56 -9.84 -6.04
N HIS A 347 21.85 -10.12 -5.93
CA HIS A 347 22.45 -10.58 -4.70
C HIS A 347 22.72 -9.37 -3.80
N VAL A 348 22.26 -9.43 -2.55
CA VAL A 348 22.55 -8.45 -1.51
C VAL A 348 23.62 -9.04 -0.60
N PRO A 349 24.91 -8.72 -0.83
CA PRO A 349 26.02 -9.33 -0.11
C PRO A 349 26.11 -8.85 1.34
N ASP A 350 26.98 -9.49 2.10
CA ASP A 350 27.40 -8.98 3.39
C ASP A 350 28.20 -7.68 3.23
N PRO A 351 28.04 -6.72 4.15
CA PRO A 351 28.86 -5.52 4.15
C PRO A 351 30.35 -5.86 4.24
N THR A 352 31.16 -5.17 3.47
CA THR A 352 32.61 -5.14 3.65
C THR A 352 32.97 -4.51 5.01
N PRO A 353 34.19 -4.71 5.54
CA PRO A 353 34.60 -4.06 6.80
C PRO A 353 34.45 -2.53 6.79
N ILE A 354 34.63 -1.91 5.63
CA ILE A 354 34.50 -0.45 5.44
C ILE A 354 33.01 -0.06 5.52
N GLU A 355 32.14 -0.77 4.79
CA GLU A 355 30.70 -0.53 4.81
C GLU A 355 30.11 -0.82 6.20
N PHE A 356 30.55 -1.89 6.88
CA PHE A 356 30.11 -2.23 8.23
C PHE A 356 30.43 -1.12 9.22
N ARG A 357 31.63 -0.51 9.14
CA ARG A 357 31.99 0.67 9.95
C ARG A 357 31.05 1.84 9.68
N GLN A 358 30.76 2.14 8.41
CA GLN A 358 29.84 3.23 8.04
C GLN A 358 28.42 3.00 8.57
N ILE A 359 27.93 1.75 8.52
CA ILE A 359 26.65 1.37 9.10
C ILE A 359 26.67 1.59 10.62
N PHE A 360 27.76 1.19 11.29
CA PHE A 360 27.92 1.35 12.73
C PHE A 360 27.95 2.82 13.16
N GLU A 361 28.71 3.66 12.46
CA GLU A 361 28.77 5.11 12.68
C GLU A 361 27.41 5.77 12.48
N ARG A 362 26.66 5.37 11.44
CA ARG A 362 25.31 5.87 11.17
C ARG A 362 24.34 5.47 12.27
N ALA A 363 24.33 4.20 12.66
CA ALA A 363 23.50 3.71 13.74
C ALA A 363 23.82 4.41 15.08
N CYS A 364 25.10 4.69 15.38
CA CYS A 364 25.47 5.50 16.54
C CYS A 364 24.80 6.88 16.52
N LYS A 365 24.75 7.56 15.36
CA LYS A 365 24.05 8.85 15.23
C LYS A 365 22.54 8.72 15.43
N GLU A 366 21.93 7.64 14.94
CA GLU A 366 20.49 7.39 15.09
C GLU A 366 20.08 7.16 16.55
N PHE A 367 20.92 6.48 17.34
CA PHE A 367 20.70 6.26 18.78
C PHE A 367 21.31 7.36 19.67
N GLU A 368 21.81 8.45 19.09
CA GLU A 368 22.49 9.54 19.82
C GLU A 368 23.69 9.06 20.68
N ILE A 369 24.32 7.95 20.30
CA ILE A 369 25.52 7.41 20.94
C ILE A 369 26.76 7.99 20.27
N VAL A 370 27.70 8.51 21.08
CA VAL A 370 28.96 9.04 20.55
C VAL A 370 29.85 7.90 20.06
N PHE A 371 30.06 7.84 18.75
CA PHE A 371 31.00 6.91 18.14
C PHE A 371 32.42 7.18 18.63
N ASN A 372 33.14 6.13 19.03
CA ASN A 372 34.56 6.19 19.31
C ASN A 372 35.26 4.91 18.84
N GLU A 373 36.50 5.06 18.37
CA GLU A 373 37.29 3.96 17.81
C GLU A 373 37.54 2.84 18.80
N THR A 374 37.74 3.17 20.08
CA THR A 374 38.06 2.18 21.11
C THR A 374 36.91 1.20 21.31
N GLY A 375 35.68 1.70 21.46
CA GLY A 375 34.48 0.88 21.63
C GLY A 375 34.12 0.09 20.37
N TYR A 376 34.23 0.69 19.19
CA TYR A 376 34.00 -0.02 17.92
C TYR A 376 34.99 -1.19 17.74
N ASN A 377 36.29 -0.95 17.92
CA ASN A 377 37.29 -2.00 17.84
C ASN A 377 37.10 -3.08 18.92
N TYR A 378 36.64 -2.69 20.11
CA TYR A 378 36.30 -3.64 21.16
C TYR A 378 35.19 -4.62 20.74
N VAL A 379 34.11 -4.12 20.12
CA VAL A 379 33.04 -4.97 19.55
C VAL A 379 33.63 -5.96 18.55
N LEU A 380 34.44 -5.48 17.61
CA LEU A 380 35.01 -6.33 16.56
C LEU A 380 35.97 -7.38 17.12
N ASP A 381 36.91 -6.97 17.96
CA ASP A 381 37.97 -7.83 18.48
C ASP A 381 37.44 -8.90 19.42
N ARG A 382 36.39 -8.59 20.19
CA ARG A 382 35.82 -9.51 21.18
C ARG A 382 34.72 -10.39 20.60
N TYR A 383 33.83 -9.83 19.78
CA TYR A 383 32.61 -10.52 19.36
C TYR A 383 32.61 -10.98 17.90
N TYR A 384 33.42 -10.39 17.03
CA TYR A 384 33.47 -10.76 15.61
C TYR A 384 34.66 -11.64 15.26
N LYS A 385 35.90 -11.17 15.52
CA LYS A 385 37.13 -11.85 15.10
C LYS A 385 37.28 -13.28 15.67
N PRO A 386 37.08 -13.54 16.98
CA PRO A 386 37.31 -14.87 17.56
C PRO A 386 36.32 -15.91 17.02
N PHE A 387 35.10 -15.47 16.74
CA PHE A 387 34.00 -16.32 16.28
C PHE A 387 33.86 -16.32 14.75
N LYS A 388 34.71 -15.59 14.01
CA LYS A 388 34.65 -15.41 12.56
C LYS A 388 33.24 -15.04 12.08
N ARG A 389 32.55 -14.15 12.81
CA ARG A 389 31.17 -13.78 12.49
C ARG A 389 31.12 -12.99 11.19
N PRO A 390 30.18 -13.30 10.28
CA PRO A 390 29.92 -12.45 9.13
C PRO A 390 29.33 -11.13 9.60
N TYR A 391 29.74 -10.05 8.92
CA TYR A 391 29.09 -8.75 9.06
C TYR A 391 27.71 -8.81 8.42
N ARG A 392 26.67 -8.40 9.16
CA ARG A 392 25.32 -8.23 8.63
C ARG A 392 24.88 -6.79 8.83
N GLY A 393 24.13 -6.26 7.89
CA GLY A 393 23.69 -4.86 7.91
C GLY A 393 22.88 -4.46 9.14
N CYS A 394 22.10 -5.38 9.72
CA CYS A 394 21.26 -5.11 10.88
C CYS A 394 22.02 -5.10 12.22
N GLN A 395 23.14 -5.85 12.31
CA GLN A 395 23.81 -6.10 13.58
C GLN A 395 24.23 -4.82 14.33
N PRO A 396 24.76 -3.76 13.69
CA PRO A 396 25.12 -2.55 14.42
C PRO A 396 23.91 -1.92 15.11
N ARG A 397 22.76 -1.85 14.43
CA ARG A 397 21.53 -1.30 15.00
C ARG A 397 21.04 -2.15 16.18
N ASP A 398 21.04 -3.48 16.02
CA ASP A 398 20.58 -4.40 17.06
C ASP A 398 21.47 -4.33 18.31
N ILE A 399 22.79 -4.28 18.13
CA ILE A 399 23.77 -4.15 19.23
C ILE A 399 23.59 -2.82 19.96
N LEU A 400 23.46 -1.71 19.22
CA LEU A 400 23.32 -0.38 19.81
C LEU A 400 21.99 -0.18 20.51
N ASN A 401 20.90 -0.75 19.97
CA ASN A 401 19.59 -0.75 20.62
C ASN A 401 19.64 -1.47 21.97
N GLN A 402 20.23 -2.67 22.02
CA GLN A 402 20.39 -3.40 23.29
C GLN A 402 21.31 -2.66 24.26
N LEU A 403 22.36 -2.00 23.76
CA LEU A 403 23.24 -1.18 24.59
C LEU A 403 22.47 -0.01 25.23
N ASP A 404 21.65 0.68 24.44
CA ASP A 404 20.82 1.80 24.91
C ASP A 404 19.80 1.35 25.96
N GLU A 405 19.11 0.23 25.71
CA GLU A 405 18.17 -0.38 26.67
C GLU A 405 18.85 -0.75 27.99
N VAL A 406 20.06 -1.33 27.94
CA VAL A 406 20.85 -1.66 29.13
C VAL A 406 21.30 -0.41 29.87
N ALA A 407 21.79 0.61 29.16
CA ALA A 407 22.23 1.86 29.76
C ALA A 407 21.07 2.58 30.46
N TYR A 408 19.90 2.63 29.81
CA TYR A 408 18.67 3.16 30.36
C TYR A 408 18.26 2.44 31.66
N PHE A 409 18.25 1.09 31.64
CA PHE A 409 17.93 0.29 32.82
C PHE A 409 18.90 0.54 33.99
N LEU A 410 20.18 0.73 33.70
CA LEU A 410 21.22 1.01 34.71
C LEU A 410 21.27 2.48 35.15
N GLY A 411 20.45 3.35 34.59
CA GLY A 411 20.47 4.79 34.89
C GLY A 411 21.76 5.49 34.46
N ARG A 412 22.41 5.00 33.38
CA ARG A 412 23.67 5.52 32.86
C ARG A 412 23.51 6.06 31.44
N PRO A 413 24.36 6.99 31.00
CA PRO A 413 24.34 7.46 29.61
C PRO A 413 24.79 6.36 28.65
N SER A 414 24.12 6.24 27.50
CA SER A 414 24.44 5.29 26.44
C SER A 414 25.77 5.64 25.78
N ARG A 415 26.78 4.81 26.01
CA ARG A 415 28.16 5.00 25.53
C ARG A 415 28.75 3.66 25.11
N LEU A 416 29.67 3.69 24.14
CA LEU A 416 30.43 2.51 23.71
C LEU A 416 31.53 2.16 24.73
N ASP A 417 31.12 1.94 25.98
CA ASP A 417 31.99 1.50 27.07
C ASP A 417 32.04 -0.05 27.10
N PRO A 418 33.19 -0.67 27.41
CA PRO A 418 33.35 -2.13 27.37
C PRO A 418 32.32 -2.94 28.19
N ASP A 419 31.87 -2.41 29.33
CA ASP A 419 30.89 -3.05 30.22
C ASP A 419 29.49 -3.07 29.61
N LEU A 420 29.04 -1.94 29.03
CA LEU A 420 27.76 -1.86 28.33
C LEU A 420 27.77 -2.67 27.03
N ILE A 421 28.87 -2.62 26.28
CA ILE A 421 29.07 -3.46 25.08
C ILE A 421 28.97 -4.93 25.45
N ASP A 422 29.61 -5.36 26.54
CA ASP A 422 29.59 -6.75 26.97
C ASP A 422 28.17 -7.22 27.33
N LEU A 423 27.38 -6.39 28.01
CA LEU A 423 26.00 -6.73 28.36
C LEU A 423 25.12 -6.86 27.10
N ALA A 424 25.22 -5.91 26.17
CA ALA A 424 24.47 -5.95 24.91
C ALA A 424 24.88 -7.13 24.03
N CYS A 425 26.17 -7.28 23.74
CA CYS A 425 26.66 -8.31 22.82
C CYS A 425 26.48 -9.73 23.36
N ARG A 426 26.58 -9.98 24.66
CA ARG A 426 26.32 -11.32 25.24
C ARG A 426 24.85 -11.71 25.16
N SER A 427 23.94 -10.74 25.26
CA SER A 427 22.51 -10.96 25.09
C SER A 427 22.17 -11.21 23.62
N TYR A 428 22.70 -10.39 22.72
CA TYR A 428 22.45 -10.50 21.27
C TYR A 428 23.08 -11.74 20.63
N PHE A 429 24.36 -11.97 20.85
CA PHE A 429 25.06 -13.14 20.34
C PHE A 429 24.91 -14.29 21.33
N VAL A 430 23.85 -15.08 21.15
CA VAL A 430 23.73 -16.37 21.84
C VAL A 430 25.02 -17.16 21.60
N GLN A 431 25.71 -17.51 22.69
CA GLN A 431 26.87 -18.38 22.63
C GLN A 431 26.40 -19.75 22.13
N ALA A 432 26.80 -20.10 20.91
CA ALA A 432 26.63 -21.43 20.35
C ALA A 432 27.83 -22.29 20.68
#